data_AF-A0A379YN40-F1
#
_entry.id   AF-A0A379YN40-F1
#
_cell.length_a   1.000
_cell.length_b   1.000
_cell.length_c   1.000
_cell.angle_alpha   90.00
_cell.angle_beta   90.00
_cell.angle_gamma   90.00
#
_symmetry.space_group_name_H-M   'P 1'
#
loop_
_entity.id
_entity.type
_entity.pdbx_description
1 polymer ?
#
loop_
_entity_poly.entity_id
_entity_poly.type
_entity_poly.pdbx_seq_one_letter_code
_entity_poly.pdbx_strand_id
1 'polypeptide(L)'
;MTANMWRSECGCPAFYPGTRYRALQGGRQYLGLYKTESLASFTSEAYRAAFQHQTPWSVASLEKMRDPMRRVCAVEAVTGQGCGSHLCIFVLPSAASEALHARVLQLGAQLAEQPGFVRSSLLTPDAELSSPLPKESRENRRMLPMLLIESSDAEAGLRLSEQAAEALNMPAADAWHYALGWQLTAQELTS
;
A
#
# COMPACT_ATOMS: atom_id res chain seq x y z
N MET A 1 -6.65 -11.13 -6.91
CA MET A 1 -5.59 -11.26 -7.92
C MET A 1 -5.42 -9.87 -8.50
N THR A 2 -4.46 -9.09 -8.00
CA THR A 2 -4.10 -7.79 -8.56
C THR A 2 -2.83 -8.03 -9.37
N ALA A 3 -3.01 -8.47 -10.61
CA ALA A 3 -1.93 -8.62 -11.55
C ALA A 3 -1.91 -7.38 -12.44
N ASN A 4 -1.20 -6.33 -12.04
CA ASN A 4 -0.53 -5.51 -13.03
C ASN A 4 0.93 -5.94 -13.00
N MET A 5 1.22 -7.02 -13.70
CA MET A 5 2.55 -7.23 -14.24
C MET A 5 2.65 -6.23 -15.38
N TRP A 6 3.03 -4.99 -15.06
CA TRP A 6 3.52 -4.07 -16.08
C TRP A 6 4.85 -4.65 -16.52
N ARG A 7 4.83 -5.52 -17.54
CA ARG A 7 6.05 -5.77 -18.31
C ARG A 7 6.47 -4.39 -18.81
N SER A 8 7.70 -4.01 -18.53
CA SER A 8 8.30 -2.74 -18.92
C SER A 8 8.40 -2.64 -20.45
N GLU A 9 7.28 -2.46 -21.14
CA GLU A 9 7.27 -2.09 -22.56
C GLU A 9 7.26 -0.56 -22.73
N CYS A 10 7.10 0.20 -21.64
CA CYS A 10 7.05 1.67 -21.69
C CYS A 10 8.37 2.38 -21.34
N GLY A 11 9.47 1.66 -21.06
CA GLY A 11 10.78 2.28 -20.81
C GLY A 11 10.73 3.44 -19.82
N CYS A 12 9.88 3.35 -18.79
CA CYS A 12 9.60 4.44 -17.87
C CYS A 12 10.50 4.28 -16.64
N PRO A 13 11.63 5.02 -16.53
CA PRO A 13 12.57 4.87 -15.42
C PRO A 13 11.96 5.19 -14.04
N ALA A 14 10.80 5.84 -13.99
CA ALA A 14 10.18 6.34 -12.76
C ALA A 14 9.19 5.38 -12.06
N PHE A 15 9.07 4.12 -12.51
CA PHE A 15 8.21 3.11 -11.87
C PHE A 15 9.05 2.08 -11.13
N TYR A 16 9.02 2.14 -9.80
CA TYR A 16 9.65 1.14 -8.97
C TYR A 16 8.76 -0.11 -8.90
N PRO A 17 9.35 -1.29 -8.97
CA PRO A 17 8.62 -2.52 -9.13
C PRO A 17 7.76 -2.90 -7.92
N GLY A 18 6.87 -3.85 -8.18
CA GLY A 18 5.71 -4.13 -7.34
C GLY A 18 5.97 -5.15 -6.25
N THR A 19 5.31 -4.94 -5.12
CA THR A 19 5.22 -5.91 -4.02
C THR A 19 3.82 -6.52 -3.99
N ARG A 20 3.73 -7.82 -3.77
CA ARG A 20 2.47 -8.56 -3.63
C ARG A 20 2.33 -9.17 -2.26
N TYR A 21 1.15 -9.01 -1.69
CA TYR A 21 0.77 -9.67 -0.46
C TYR A 21 -0.53 -10.43 -0.60
N ARG A 22 -0.69 -11.43 0.28
CA ARG A 22 -1.94 -12.17 0.47
C ARG A 22 -2.45 -11.94 1.89
N ALA A 23 -3.74 -11.69 2.03
CA ALA A 23 -4.35 -11.50 3.34
C ALA A 23 -4.24 -12.78 4.18
N LEU A 24 -3.86 -12.60 5.44
CA LEU A 24 -3.94 -13.57 6.52
C LEU A 24 -5.24 -13.37 7.31
N GLN A 25 -5.58 -12.11 7.59
CA GLN A 25 -6.75 -11.73 8.35
C GLN A 25 -7.21 -10.32 7.97
N GLY A 26 -8.52 -10.12 7.86
CA GLY A 26 -9.10 -8.81 7.51
C GLY A 26 -8.78 -8.37 6.08
N GLY A 27 -9.23 -7.15 5.75
CA GLY A 27 -8.95 -6.51 4.47
C GLY A 27 -9.39 -7.29 3.23
N ARG A 28 -8.79 -6.93 2.09
CA ARG A 28 -9.01 -7.60 0.80
C ARG A 28 -7.99 -8.72 0.60
N GLN A 29 -8.42 -9.85 0.02
CA GLN A 29 -7.62 -11.07 -0.13
C GLN A 29 -6.24 -10.88 -0.77
N TYR A 30 -6.09 -9.88 -1.65
CA TYR A 30 -4.87 -9.60 -2.38
C TYR A 30 -4.54 -8.11 -2.33
N LEU A 31 -3.28 -7.79 -2.05
CA LEU A 31 -2.76 -6.43 -2.03
C LEU A 31 -1.58 -6.32 -3.00
N GLY A 32 -1.57 -5.23 -3.75
CA GLY A 32 -0.46 -4.84 -4.61
C GLY A 32 0.01 -3.44 -4.26
N LEU A 33 1.28 -3.29 -3.93
CA LEU A 33 1.91 -1.99 -3.72
C LEU A 33 2.87 -1.74 -4.87
N TYR A 34 2.80 -0.55 -5.46
CA TYR A 34 3.72 -0.09 -6.49
C TYR A 34 4.22 1.28 -6.06
N LYS A 35 5.53 1.50 -6.18
CA LYS A 35 6.16 2.75 -5.79
C LYS A 35 6.57 3.50 -7.06
N THR A 36 6.50 4.82 -7.01
CA THR A 36 7.05 5.69 -8.05
C THR A 36 7.96 6.70 -7.38
N GLU A 37 8.85 7.33 -8.13
CA GLU A 37 9.71 8.41 -7.61
C GLU A 37 8.88 9.58 -7.06
N SER A 38 7.77 9.87 -7.72
CA SER A 38 6.85 10.92 -7.31
C SER A 38 5.43 10.65 -7.80
N LEU A 39 4.47 11.42 -7.25
CA LEU A 39 3.10 11.42 -7.75
C LEU A 39 3.02 11.93 -9.21
N ALA A 40 3.95 12.78 -9.65
CA ALA A 40 3.98 13.31 -11.01
C ALA A 40 4.10 12.19 -12.07
N SER A 41 4.70 11.05 -11.73
CA SER A 41 4.76 9.87 -12.59
C SER A 41 3.37 9.39 -13.04
N PHE A 42 2.34 9.54 -12.20
CA PHE A 42 0.95 9.18 -12.53
C PHE A 42 0.27 10.15 -13.51
N THR A 43 0.86 11.32 -13.74
CA THR A 43 0.37 12.30 -14.72
C THR A 43 1.13 12.25 -16.05
N SER A 44 2.25 11.50 -16.10
CA SER A 44 3.10 11.40 -17.27
C SER A 44 2.37 10.84 -18.50
N GLU A 45 2.80 11.27 -19.69
CA GLU A 45 2.23 10.78 -20.96
C GLU A 45 2.39 9.26 -21.10
N ALA A 46 3.55 8.72 -20.71
CA ALA A 46 3.79 7.29 -20.71
C ALA A 46 2.81 6.52 -19.80
N TYR A 47 2.53 7.04 -18.59
CA TYR A 47 1.53 6.42 -17.71
C TYR A 47 0.12 6.50 -18.30
N ARG A 48 -0.25 7.65 -18.87
CA ARG A 48 -1.56 7.82 -19.55
C ARG A 48 -1.70 6.86 -20.73
N ALA A 49 -0.68 6.75 -21.57
CA ALA A 49 -0.67 5.85 -22.72
C ALA A 49 -0.81 4.39 -22.29
N ALA A 50 -0.10 3.98 -21.24
CA ALA A 50 -0.19 2.63 -20.66
C ALA A 50 -1.59 2.33 -20.08
N PHE A 51 -2.23 3.33 -19.47
CA PHE A 51 -3.59 3.18 -18.94
C PHE A 51 -4.66 3.18 -20.04
N GLN A 52 -4.45 3.90 -21.14
CA GLN A 52 -5.35 3.98 -22.29
C GLN A 52 -5.24 2.75 -23.21
N HIS A 53 -4.04 2.18 -23.35
CA HIS A 53 -3.79 1.03 -24.23
C HIS A 53 -3.55 -0.25 -23.43
N GLN A 54 -4.54 -0.62 -22.60
CA GLN A 54 -4.48 -1.86 -21.84
C GLN A 54 -4.56 -3.08 -22.77
N THR A 55 -3.69 -4.06 -22.54
CA THR A 55 -3.74 -5.31 -23.28
C THR A 55 -5.05 -6.07 -23.01
N PRO A 56 -5.54 -6.90 -23.95
CA PRO A 56 -6.71 -7.75 -23.72
C PRO A 56 -6.60 -8.60 -22.45
N TRP A 57 -5.38 -9.05 -22.12
CA TRP A 57 -5.11 -9.80 -20.90
C TRP A 57 -5.27 -8.95 -19.63
N SER A 58 -4.82 -7.70 -19.64
CA SER A 58 -4.99 -6.76 -18.52
C SER A 58 -6.47 -6.48 -18.27
N VAL A 59 -7.25 -6.22 -19.32
CA VAL A 59 -8.69 -6.01 -19.23
C VAL A 59 -9.40 -7.24 -18.65
N ALA A 60 -9.13 -8.43 -19.20
CA ALA A 60 -9.70 -9.67 -18.69
C ALA A 60 -9.31 -9.97 -17.24
N SER A 61 -8.14 -9.51 -16.79
CA SER A 61 -7.68 -9.64 -15.41
C SER A 61 -8.43 -8.69 -14.47
N LEU A 62 -8.63 -7.42 -14.86
CA LEU A 62 -9.41 -6.45 -14.08
C LEU A 62 -10.88 -6.91 -13.92
N GLU A 63 -11.45 -7.53 -14.95
CA GLU A 63 -12.82 -8.06 -14.91
C GLU A 63 -13.00 -9.19 -13.88
N LYS A 64 -11.94 -9.87 -13.45
CA LYS A 64 -12.03 -10.94 -12.44
C LYS A 64 -11.95 -10.43 -11.01
N MET A 65 -11.72 -9.13 -10.81
CA MET A 65 -11.62 -8.55 -9.48
C MET A 65 -12.98 -8.55 -8.78
N ARG A 66 -12.96 -8.88 -7.49
CA ARG A 66 -14.12 -8.77 -6.60
C ARG A 66 -13.77 -7.76 -5.53
N ASP A 67 -14.63 -6.75 -5.37
CA ASP A 67 -14.41 -5.62 -4.44
C ASP A 67 -12.98 -5.04 -4.54
N PRO A 68 -12.53 -4.58 -5.72
CA PRO A 68 -11.23 -3.93 -5.84
C PRO A 68 -11.22 -2.55 -5.16
N MET A 69 -10.05 -2.15 -4.70
CA MET A 69 -9.78 -0.80 -4.21
C MET A 69 -8.48 -0.29 -4.81
N ARG A 70 -8.50 0.91 -5.39
CA ARG A 70 -7.30 1.61 -5.85
C ARG A 70 -7.10 2.91 -5.09
N ARG A 71 -5.90 3.09 -4.53
CA ARG A 71 -5.45 4.33 -3.91
C ARG A 71 -4.06 4.66 -4.43
N VAL A 72 -3.91 5.87 -4.97
CA VAL A 72 -2.61 6.49 -5.25
C VAL A 72 -2.33 7.37 -4.06
N CYS A 73 -1.20 7.20 -3.40
CA CYS A 73 -0.91 7.86 -2.14
C CYS A 73 0.46 8.52 -2.15
N ALA A 74 0.58 9.65 -1.45
CA ALA A 74 1.85 10.09 -0.90
C ALA A 74 2.30 9.12 0.20
N VAL A 75 3.61 8.92 0.34
CA VAL A 75 4.22 8.13 1.41
C VAL A 75 4.90 9.09 2.38
N GLU A 76 4.41 9.15 3.60
CA GLU A 76 4.76 10.15 4.61
C GLU A 76 5.03 9.47 5.96
N ALA A 77 5.46 10.24 6.97
CA ALA A 77 5.69 9.77 8.34
C ALA A 77 6.43 8.41 8.42
N VAL A 78 7.54 8.29 7.70
CA VAL A 78 8.26 7.01 7.57
C VAL A 78 9.21 6.82 8.75
N THR A 79 9.14 5.65 9.40
CA THR A 79 10.12 5.21 10.40
C THR A 79 10.69 3.85 10.01
N GLY A 80 12.00 3.65 10.18
CA GLY A 80 12.67 2.41 9.78
C GLY A 80 12.86 2.25 8.27
N GLN A 81 13.37 1.09 7.87
CA GLN A 81 13.76 0.81 6.49
C GLN A 81 13.70 -0.69 6.19
N GLY A 82 13.66 -1.03 4.90
CA GLY A 82 13.57 -2.42 4.43
C GLY A 82 12.15 -2.85 4.06
N CYS A 83 11.98 -4.15 3.89
CA CYS A 83 10.73 -4.82 3.55
C CYS A 83 10.52 -5.98 4.52
N GLY A 84 9.40 -5.97 5.24
CA GLY A 84 9.01 -7.04 6.13
C GLY A 84 8.43 -8.22 5.37
N SER A 85 8.52 -9.42 5.95
CA SER A 85 7.82 -10.59 5.40
C SER A 85 6.31 -10.53 5.67
N HIS A 86 5.88 -9.66 6.59
CA HIS A 86 4.50 -9.42 6.97
C HIS A 86 4.18 -7.92 7.00
N LEU A 87 2.91 -7.61 6.77
CA LEU A 87 2.40 -6.24 6.73
C LEU A 87 1.08 -6.15 7.48
N CYS A 88 0.95 -5.14 8.33
CA CYS A 88 -0.29 -4.70 8.95
C CYS A 88 -0.75 -3.36 8.35
N ILE A 89 -2.05 -3.19 8.14
CA ILE A 89 -2.65 -1.95 7.66
C ILE A 89 -3.82 -1.53 8.56
N PHE A 90 -3.84 -0.25 8.96
CA PHE A 90 -5.02 0.41 9.52
C PHE A 90 -5.53 1.48 8.57
N VAL A 91 -6.84 1.50 8.31
CA VAL A 91 -7.50 2.64 7.65
C VAL A 91 -7.91 3.63 8.75
N LEU A 92 -7.31 4.81 8.73
CA LEU A 92 -7.47 5.79 9.81
C LEU A 92 -8.80 6.56 9.64
N PRO A 93 -9.54 6.84 10.72
CA PRO A 93 -10.91 7.35 10.63
C PRO A 93 -10.99 8.84 10.23
N SER A 94 -9.89 9.58 10.34
CA SER A 94 -9.78 11.02 10.06
C SER A 94 -8.98 11.29 8.79
N ALA A 95 -9.22 12.44 8.17
CA ALA A 95 -8.40 12.94 7.07
C ALA A 95 -6.94 13.18 7.51
N ALA A 96 -6.03 13.28 6.53
CA ALA A 96 -4.65 13.66 6.78
C ALA A 96 -4.57 15.07 7.41
N SER A 97 -3.67 15.23 8.37
CA SER A 97 -3.37 16.49 9.04
C SER A 97 -1.96 16.43 9.61
N GLU A 98 -1.36 17.59 9.87
CA GLU A 98 -0.05 17.68 10.53
C GLU A 98 -0.04 16.97 11.89
N ALA A 99 -1.14 17.08 12.65
CA ALA A 99 -1.28 16.38 13.93
C ALA A 99 -1.27 14.85 13.74
N LEU A 100 -1.94 14.34 12.70
CA LEU A 100 -1.91 12.91 12.40
C LEU A 100 -0.51 12.47 11.96
N HIS A 101 0.15 13.25 11.10
CA HIS A 101 1.50 12.98 10.65
C HIS A 101 2.49 12.87 11.83
N ALA A 102 2.48 13.85 12.73
CA ALA A 102 3.29 13.85 13.94
C ALA A 102 2.98 12.66 14.86
N ARG A 103 1.68 12.33 15.03
CA ARG A 103 1.25 11.18 15.83
C ARG A 103 1.77 9.86 15.26
N VAL A 104 1.73 9.69 13.94
CA VAL A 104 2.23 8.48 13.27
C VAL A 104 3.76 8.37 13.36
N LEU A 105 4.50 9.49 13.24
CA LEU A 105 5.95 9.49 13.47
C LEU A 105 6.31 9.08 14.89
N GLN A 106 5.61 9.63 15.89
CA GLN A 106 5.82 9.26 17.29
C GLN A 106 5.53 7.77 17.51
N LEU A 107 4.43 7.27 16.97
CA LEU A 107 4.10 5.84 17.06
C LEU A 107 5.15 4.97 16.37
N GLY A 108 5.61 5.37 15.18
CA GLY A 108 6.69 4.67 14.47
C GLY A 108 7.95 4.53 15.32
N ALA A 109 8.37 5.60 16.00
CA ALA A 109 9.51 5.57 16.91
C ALA A 109 9.29 4.61 18.10
N GLN A 110 8.09 4.55 18.66
CA GLN A 110 7.76 3.61 19.75
C GLN A 110 7.80 2.15 19.27
N LEU A 111 7.23 1.88 18.10
CA LEU A 111 7.22 0.54 17.50
C LEU A 111 8.62 0.09 17.08
N ALA A 112 9.51 1.01 16.70
CA ALA A 112 10.88 0.69 16.31
C ALA A 112 11.72 0.06 17.43
N GLU A 113 11.36 0.29 18.69
CA GLU A 113 12.01 -0.32 19.85
C GLU A 113 11.56 -1.77 20.10
N GLN A 114 10.60 -2.28 19.32
CA GLN A 114 10.03 -3.62 19.51
C GLN A 114 10.69 -4.66 18.61
N PRO A 115 10.94 -5.88 19.12
CA PRO A 115 11.45 -6.98 18.33
C PRO A 115 10.56 -7.31 17.12
N GLY A 116 11.20 -7.35 15.95
CA GLY A 116 10.55 -7.71 14.68
C GLY A 116 9.90 -6.54 13.94
N PHE A 117 10.01 -5.30 14.43
CA PHE A 117 9.70 -4.12 13.63
C PHE A 117 10.67 -3.97 12.47
N VAL A 118 10.16 -3.62 11.29
CA VAL A 118 10.98 -3.32 10.11
C VAL A 118 10.80 -1.87 9.69
N ARG A 119 9.56 -1.47 9.42
CA ARG A 119 9.24 -0.14 8.88
C ARG A 119 7.79 0.23 9.16
N SER A 120 7.51 1.52 9.35
CA SER A 120 6.15 2.06 9.26
C SER A 120 6.08 3.25 8.31
N SER A 121 4.90 3.52 7.78
CA SER A 121 4.63 4.69 6.95
C SER A 121 3.15 5.06 6.93
N LEU A 122 2.87 6.35 6.80
CA LEU A 122 1.54 6.87 6.50
C LEU A 122 1.35 6.95 4.97
N LEU A 123 0.26 6.39 4.47
CA LEU A 123 -0.16 6.56 3.09
C LEU A 123 -1.35 7.53 3.04
N THR A 124 -1.15 8.70 2.44
CA THR A 124 -2.19 9.72 2.26
C THR A 124 -2.72 9.68 0.82
N PRO A 125 -3.97 9.24 0.58
CA PRO A 125 -4.50 9.15 -0.77
C PRO A 125 -4.68 10.50 -1.45
N ASP A 126 -4.29 10.57 -2.71
CA ASP A 126 -4.60 11.66 -3.62
C ASP A 126 -5.92 11.37 -4.32
N ALA A 127 -6.92 12.24 -4.14
CA ALA A 127 -8.27 12.02 -4.67
C ALA A 127 -8.33 12.08 -6.20
N GLU A 128 -7.54 12.95 -6.83
CA GLU A 128 -7.53 13.16 -8.28
C GLU A 128 -6.85 11.99 -9.00
N LEU A 129 -5.73 11.52 -8.47
CA LEU A 129 -4.96 10.41 -9.03
C LEU A 129 -5.56 9.05 -8.70
N SER A 130 -6.40 8.96 -7.66
CA SER A 130 -7.09 7.74 -7.24
C SER A 130 -8.39 7.49 -8.01
N SER A 131 -8.40 7.57 -9.35
CA SER A 131 -9.55 7.09 -10.14
C SER A 131 -9.92 5.64 -9.79
N PRO A 132 -11.23 5.30 -9.71
CA PRO A 132 -11.69 3.97 -9.31
C PRO A 132 -11.42 2.92 -10.39
N LEU A 133 -11.23 1.67 -9.97
CA LEU A 133 -11.19 0.52 -10.89
C LEU A 133 -12.59 0.20 -11.44
N PRO A 134 -12.71 -0.52 -12.57
CA PRO A 134 -14.01 -0.81 -13.21
C PRO A 134 -15.06 -1.43 -12.28
N LYS A 135 -14.63 -2.30 -11.35
CA LYS A 135 -15.50 -2.98 -10.36
C LYS A 135 -15.40 -2.41 -8.95
N GLU A 136 -14.74 -1.27 -8.76
CA GLU A 136 -14.66 -0.60 -7.46
C GLU A 136 -15.96 0.19 -7.22
N SER A 137 -16.59 -0.03 -6.06
CA SER A 137 -17.78 0.73 -5.69
C SER A 137 -17.45 2.22 -5.56
N ARG A 138 -18.35 3.05 -6.10
CA ARG A 138 -18.27 4.51 -5.97
C ARG A 138 -19.00 5.02 -4.73
N GLU A 139 -19.87 4.20 -4.14
CA GLU A 139 -20.62 4.56 -2.95
C GLU A 139 -19.68 4.67 -1.73
N ASN A 140 -19.84 5.74 -0.94
CA ASN A 140 -19.07 5.97 0.28
C ASN A 140 -17.54 5.83 0.10
N ARG A 141 -17.04 6.17 -1.09
CA ARG A 141 -15.62 6.04 -1.41
C ARG A 141 -14.81 7.13 -0.70
N ARG A 142 -14.35 6.83 0.51
CA ARG A 142 -13.54 7.75 1.33
C ARG A 142 -12.06 7.62 0.99
N MET A 143 -11.39 8.77 0.86
CA MET A 143 -9.93 8.90 0.69
C MET A 143 -9.28 9.02 2.07
N LEU A 144 -9.34 7.94 2.86
CA LEU A 144 -8.78 7.93 4.20
C LEU A 144 -7.30 7.54 4.20
N PRO A 145 -6.47 8.18 5.02
CA PRO A 145 -5.09 7.77 5.24
C PRO A 145 -5.00 6.34 5.77
N MET A 146 -3.89 5.67 5.44
CA MET A 146 -3.62 4.31 5.90
C MET A 146 -2.27 4.24 6.58
N LEU A 147 -2.22 3.71 7.80
CA LEU A 147 -0.96 3.36 8.47
C LEU A 147 -0.53 1.96 8.01
N LEU A 148 0.68 1.84 7.51
CA LEU A 148 1.34 0.57 7.18
C LEU A 148 2.42 0.30 8.23
N ILE A 149 2.49 -0.95 8.71
CA ILE A 149 3.54 -1.43 9.61
C ILE A 149 4.05 -2.77 9.06
N GLU A 150 5.33 -2.82 8.70
CA GLU A 150 6.03 -4.01 8.22
C GLU A 150 6.77 -4.69 9.37
N SER A 151 6.67 -6.03 9.41
CA SER A 151 7.28 -6.86 10.44
C SER A 151 8.06 -8.05 9.88
N SER A 152 8.99 -8.58 10.68
CA SER A 152 9.84 -9.71 10.32
C SER A 152 9.08 -11.02 10.16
N ASP A 153 7.96 -11.17 10.85
CA ASP A 153 7.12 -12.38 10.92
C ASP A 153 5.70 -12.03 11.38
N ALA A 154 4.83 -13.04 11.40
CA ALA A 154 3.41 -12.91 11.75
C ALA A 154 3.21 -12.55 13.23
N GLU A 155 4.02 -13.09 14.14
CA GLU A 155 3.86 -12.87 15.58
C GLU A 155 4.24 -11.44 15.95
N ALA A 156 5.36 -10.95 15.41
CA ALA A 156 5.73 -9.54 15.49
C ALA A 156 4.63 -8.65 14.88
N GLY A 157 4.06 -9.04 13.75
CA GLY A 157 2.97 -8.30 13.10
C GLY A 157 1.74 -8.14 13.98
N LEU A 158 1.34 -9.19 14.71
CA LEU A 158 0.23 -9.15 15.67
C LEU A 158 0.55 -8.23 16.84
N ARG A 159 1.69 -8.42 17.52
CA ARG A 159 2.09 -7.58 18.67
C ARG A 159 2.18 -6.09 18.31
N LEU A 160 2.80 -5.77 17.17
CA LEU A 160 2.94 -4.40 16.70
C LEU A 160 1.58 -3.78 16.35
N SER A 161 0.67 -4.56 15.77
CA SER A 161 -0.69 -4.10 15.46
C SER A 161 -1.51 -3.82 16.73
N GLU A 162 -1.37 -4.63 17.77
CA GLU A 162 -2.05 -4.44 19.05
C GLU A 162 -1.58 -3.15 19.73
N GLN A 163 -0.26 -2.93 19.80
CA GLN A 163 0.31 -1.69 20.33
C GLN A 163 -0.11 -0.46 19.51
N ALA A 164 -0.13 -0.58 18.18
CA ALA A 164 -0.60 0.49 17.31
C ALA A 164 -2.09 0.79 17.52
N ALA A 165 -2.92 -0.25 17.66
CA ALA A 165 -4.35 -0.11 17.90
C ALA A 165 -4.63 0.63 19.21
N GLU A 166 -3.94 0.26 20.29
CA GLU A 166 -4.02 0.95 21.58
C GLU A 166 -3.60 2.42 21.45
N ALA A 167 -2.45 2.68 20.83
CA ALA A 167 -1.94 4.04 20.65
C ALA A 167 -2.83 4.92 19.76
N LEU A 168 -3.58 4.33 18.83
CA LEU A 168 -4.53 5.02 17.95
C LEU A 168 -5.95 5.09 18.52
N ASN A 169 -6.23 4.46 19.67
CA ASN A 169 -7.57 4.23 20.21
C ASN A 169 -8.51 3.57 19.18
N MET A 170 -7.99 2.57 18.46
CA MET A 170 -8.72 1.78 17.48
C MET A 170 -8.87 0.33 17.94
N PRO A 171 -9.93 -0.39 17.54
CA PRO A 171 -10.01 -1.83 17.74
C PRO A 171 -8.85 -2.55 17.03
N ALA A 172 -8.17 -3.46 17.71
CA ALA A 172 -7.14 -4.29 17.07
C ALA A 172 -7.69 -5.11 15.89
N ALA A 173 -8.98 -5.48 15.93
CA ALA A 173 -9.67 -6.17 14.85
C ALA A 173 -9.78 -5.37 13.54
N ASP A 174 -9.56 -4.05 13.57
CA ASP A 174 -9.57 -3.20 12.37
C ASP A 174 -8.26 -3.33 11.57
N ALA A 175 -7.23 -3.97 12.14
CA ALA A 175 -5.98 -4.27 11.47
C ALA A 175 -6.18 -5.29 10.35
N TRP A 176 -5.63 -5.00 9.17
CA TRP A 176 -5.54 -5.97 8.08
C TRP A 176 -4.13 -6.56 8.03
N HIS A 177 -4.04 -7.88 8.11
CA HIS A 177 -2.78 -8.61 8.15
C HIS A 177 -2.50 -9.31 6.83
N TYR A 178 -1.26 -9.23 6.39
CA TYR A 178 -0.80 -9.65 5.08
C TYR A 178 0.54 -10.37 5.19
N ALA A 179 0.72 -11.45 4.42
CA ALA A 179 2.01 -12.10 4.19
C ALA A 179 2.56 -11.72 2.81
N LEU A 180 3.87 -11.44 2.75
CA LEU A 180 4.59 -11.18 1.51
C LEU A 180 4.56 -12.42 0.63
N GLY A 181 4.08 -12.26 -0.60
CA GLY A 181 4.13 -13.32 -1.61
C GLY A 181 5.41 -13.23 -2.42
N TRP A 182 5.64 -12.07 -3.04
CA TRP A 182 6.86 -11.77 -3.77
C TRP A 182 7.05 -10.26 -3.91
N GLN A 183 8.30 -9.87 -4.13
CA GLN A 183 8.68 -8.51 -4.46
C GLN A 183 9.58 -8.55 -5.70
N LEU A 184 9.37 -7.61 -6.60
CA LEU A 184 10.33 -7.26 -7.64
C LEU A 184 10.93 -5.91 -7.23
N THR A 185 12.25 -5.77 -7.33
CA THR A 185 13.03 -4.58 -6.97
C THR A 185 13.64 -3.94 -8.21
N ALA A 186 13.90 -2.63 -8.18
CA ALA A 186 14.42 -1.95 -9.38
C ALA A 186 15.78 -2.49 -9.81
N GLN A 187 16.57 -2.96 -8.83
CA GLN A 187 17.85 -3.61 -9.08
C GLN A 187 17.70 -4.88 -9.94
N GLU A 188 16.65 -5.68 -9.72
CA GLU A 188 16.36 -6.90 -10.50
C GLU A 188 15.83 -6.63 -11.91
N LEU A 189 15.40 -5.40 -12.21
CA LEU A 189 14.98 -5.01 -13.57
C LEU A 189 16.16 -4.55 -14.44
N THR A 190 17.27 -4.18 -13.81
CA THR A 190 18.49 -3.70 -14.49
C THR A 190 19.58 -4.76 -14.59
N SER A 191 19.35 -5.94 -14.02
CA SER A 191 20.29 -7.07 -13.98
C SER A 191 20.23 -7.96 -15.21
#